data_AF-A0A961KUJ1-F1
#
_entry.id   AF-A0A961KUJ1-F1
#
_cell.length_a   1.000
_cell.length_b   1.000
_cell.length_c   1.000
_cell.angle_alpha   90.00
_cell.angle_beta   90.00
_cell.angle_gamma   90.00
#
_symmetry.space_group_name_H-M   'P 1'
#
loop_
_entity.id
_entity.type
_entity.pdbx_description
1 polymer ?
#
loop_
_entity_poly.entity_id
_entity_poly.type
_entity_poly.pdbx_seq_one_letter_code
_entity_poly.pdbx_strand_id
1 'polypeptide(L)' 'EKWGEAVHAIIVPAPGAELSERQVIDHCRNLIAHYKCPASVEMRSEPLPLSGAGKVLKRDLRAPFWEGCERQVS' A
#
# COMPACT_ATOMS: atom_id res chain seq x y z
N GLU A 1 -1.14 12.59 20.88
CA GLU A 1 -0.68 11.73 19.77
C GLU A 1 -1.49 12.03 18.52
N LYS A 2 -0.83 12.11 17.36
CA LYS A 2 -1.47 12.42 16.09
C LYS A 2 -1.77 11.10 15.35
N TRP A 3 -3.04 10.68 15.43
CA TRP A 3 -3.73 9.75 14.52
C TRP A 3 -3.23 8.29 14.51
N GLY A 4 -4.19 7.35 14.49
CA GLY A 4 -3.92 5.90 14.51
C GLY A 4 -3.33 5.39 13.19
N GLU A 5 -4.06 4.52 12.50
CA GLU A 5 -3.61 3.93 11.23
C GLU A 5 -4.06 4.79 10.03
N ALA A 6 -3.23 4.84 8.98
CA ALA A 6 -3.57 5.46 7.70
C ALA A 6 -3.50 4.41 6.58
N VAL A 7 -4.42 4.49 5.61
CA VAL A 7 -4.42 3.59 4.46
C VAL A 7 -3.22 3.90 3.57
N HIS A 8 -2.41 2.89 3.29
CA HIS A 8 -1.26 2.97 2.39
C HIS A 8 -1.42 1.91 1.29
N ALA A 9 -1.12 2.26 0.04
CA ALA A 9 -1.16 1.34 -1.09
C ALA A 9 0.24 1.07 -1.62
N ILE A 10 0.58 -0.20 -1.83
CA ILE A 10 1.84 -0.62 -2.49
C ILE A 10 1.45 -1.24 -3.83
N ILE A 11 1.95 -0.66 -4.92
CA ILE A 11 1.51 -0.98 -6.28
C ILE A 11 2.73 -1.31 -7.14
N VAL A 12 2.62 -2.39 -7.92
CA VAL A 12 3.56 -2.72 -9.01
C VAL A 12 2.85 -2.39 -10.31
N PRO A 13 3.25 -1.34 -11.06
CA PRO A 13 2.65 -1.01 -12.35
C PRO A 13 2.84 -2.16 -13.34
N ALA A 14 1.86 -2.32 -14.25
CA ALA A 14 2.04 -3.21 -15.39
C ALA A 14 3.19 -2.70 -16.28
N PRO A 15 3.89 -3.59 -17.01
CA PRO A 15 4.96 -3.17 -17.90
C PRO A 15 4.52 -2.08 -18.89
N GLY A 16 5.24 -0.97 -18.91
CA GLY A 16 4.95 0.18 -19.77
C GLY A 16 3.79 1.08 -19.29
N ALA A 17 3.18 0.80 -18.14
CA ALA A 17 2.16 1.67 -17.56
C ALA A 17 2.82 2.85 -16.83
N GLU A 18 2.40 4.07 -17.18
CA GLU A 18 2.70 5.26 -16.39
C GLU A 18 1.58 5.48 -15.36
N LEU A 19 1.93 5.40 -14.09
CA LEU A 19 1.00 5.54 -12.98
C LEU A 19 1.59 6.44 -11.90
N SER A 20 0.87 7.48 -11.53
CA SER A 20 1.20 8.36 -10.42
C SER A 20 0.34 8.07 -9.18
N GLU A 21 0.89 8.41 -8.01
CA GLU A 21 0.16 8.37 -6.74
C GLU A 21 -1.18 9.13 -6.81
N ARG A 22 -1.18 10.33 -7.41
CA ARG A 22 -2.40 11.14 -7.55
C ARG A 22 -3.47 10.43 -8.36
N GLN A 23 -3.11 9.80 -9.48
CA GLN A 23 -4.07 9.05 -10.31
C GLN A 23 -4.70 7.90 -9.53
N VAL A 24 -3.94 7.20 -8.69
CA VAL A 24 -4.46 6.12 -7.84
C VAL A 24 -5.44 6.65 -6.81
N ILE A 25 -5.08 7.72 -6.09
CA ILE A 25 -5.94 8.31 -5.06
C ILE A 25 -7.24 8.84 -5.69
N ASP A 26 -7.15 9.58 -6.79
CA ASP A 26 -8.30 10.14 -7.48
C ASP A 26 -9.19 9.02 -8.07
N HIS A 27 -8.60 7.92 -8.54
CA HIS A 27 -9.36 6.73 -8.95
C HIS A 27 -10.16 6.13 -7.78
N CYS A 28 -9.53 5.93 -6.61
CA CYS A 28 -10.23 5.42 -5.43
C CYS A 28 -11.35 6.34 -4.96
N ARG A 29 -11.13 7.67 -4.96
CA ARG A 29 -12.13 8.66 -4.52
C ARG A 29 -13.43 8.60 -5.31
N ASN A 30 -13.38 8.19 -6.57
CA ASN A 30 -14.56 8.06 -7.43
C ASN A 30 -15.32 6.75 -7.21
N LEU A 31 -14.75 5.79 -6.47
CA LEU A 31 -15.28 4.42 -6.37
C LEU A 31 -15.64 3.99 -4.95
N ILE A 32 -14.97 4.54 -3.94
CA ILE A 32 -15.15 4.15 -2.54
C ILE A 32 -15.22 5.37 -1.62
N ALA A 33 -15.77 5.17 -0.42
CA ALA A 33 -15.86 6.22 0.58
C ALA A 33 -14.47 6.82 0.90
N HIS A 34 -14.41 8.15 1.07
CA HIS A 34 -13.16 8.89 1.19
C HIS A 34 -12.21 8.36 2.27
N TYR A 35 -12.74 7.92 3.41
CA TYR A 35 -11.92 7.37 4.51
C TYR A 35 -11.25 6.02 4.20
N LYS A 36 -11.64 5.35 3.11
CA LYS A 36 -11.00 4.12 2.61
C LYS A 36 -9.95 4.40 1.53
N CYS A 37 -9.87 5.62 1.02
CA CYS A 37 -8.89 5.99 0.01
C CYS A 37 -7.48 5.99 0.62
N PRO A 38 -6.45 5.55 -0.11
CA PRO A 38 -5.08 5.64 0.35
C PRO A 38 -4.69 7.09 0.67
N ALA A 39 -4.04 7.29 1.80
CA ALA A 39 -3.39 8.55 2.17
C ALA A 39 -1.99 8.68 1.56
N SER A 40 -1.38 7.55 1.16
CA SER A 40 -0.11 7.50 0.46
C SER A 40 -0.02 6.27 -0.44
N VAL A 41 0.83 6.35 -1.48
CA VAL A 41 1.06 5.26 -2.44
C VAL A 41 2.55 5.05 -2.68
N GLU A 42 3.03 3.81 -2.55
CA GLU A 42 4.37 3.38 -2.97
C GLU A 42 4.30 2.66 -4.32
N MET A 43 5.04 3.16 -5.30
CA MET A 43 5.22 2.48 -6.59
C MET A 43 6.49 1.64 -6.54
N ARG A 44 6.36 0.33 -6.78
CA ARG A 44 7.48 -0.62 -6.78
C ARG A 44 7.82 -1.05 -8.20
N SER A 45 9.12 -1.13 -8.48
CA SER A 45 9.66 -1.75 -9.69
C SER A 45 9.74 -3.27 -9.59
N GLU A 46 9.85 -3.80 -8.38
CA GLU A 46 9.97 -5.23 -8.11
C GLU A 46 8.62 -5.87 -7.77
N PRO A 47 8.41 -7.16 -8.09
CA PRO A 47 7.20 -7.89 -7.71
C PRO A 47 6.95 -7.90 -6.20
N LEU A 48 5.68 -8.01 -5.82
CA LEU A 48 5.31 -8.22 -4.42
C LEU A 48 5.88 -9.55 -3.91
N PRO A 49 6.32 -9.62 -2.64
CA PRO A 49 6.83 -10.85 -2.07
C PRO A 49 5.70 -11.89 -1.99
N LEU A 50 5.99 -13.10 -2.49
CA LEU A 50 5.05 -14.21 -2.51
C LEU A 50 5.58 -15.37 -1.64
N SER A 51 4.67 -16.10 -1.01
CA SER A 51 4.98 -17.39 -0.39
C SER A 51 5.27 -18.45 -1.44
N GLY A 52 5.79 -19.62 -1.02
CA GLY A 52 5.94 -20.78 -1.91
C GLY A 52 4.63 -21.26 -2.56
N ALA A 53 3.48 -20.87 -2.02
CA ALA A 53 2.15 -21.12 -2.58
C ALA A 53 1.59 -19.93 -3.39
N GLY A 54 2.41 -18.93 -3.71
CA GLY A 54 2.03 -17.77 -4.52
C GLY A 54 1.16 -16.73 -3.80
N LYS A 55 1.07 -16.75 -2.46
CA LYS A 55 0.29 -15.76 -1.70
C LYS A 55 1.13 -14.54 -1.34
N VAL A 56 0.57 -13.34 -1.48
CA VAL A 56 1.25 -12.10 -1.08
C VAL A 56 1.58 -12.11 0.42
N LEU A 57 2.85 -11.91 0.75
CA LEU A 57 3.35 -11.83 2.11
C LEU A 57 3.14 -10.42 2.68
N LYS A 58 1.91 -10.15 3.13
CA LYS A 58 1.53 -8.84 3.72
C LYS A 58 2.40 -8.44 4.92
N ARG A 59 2.88 -9.41 5.71
CA ARG A 59 3.78 -9.15 6.84
C ARG A 59 5.04 -8.42 6.40
N ASP A 60 5.67 -8.93 5.34
CA ASP A 60 6.95 -8.42 4.85
C ASP A 60 6.76 -7.05 4.18
N LEU A 61 5.61 -6.84 3.52
CA LEU A 61 5.22 -5.53 3.00
C LEU A 61 4.97 -4.48 4.09
N ARG A 62 4.49 -4.88 5.27
CA ARG A 62 4.19 -3.95 6.38
C ARG A 62 5.42 -3.65 7.22
N ALA A 63 6.35 -4.59 7.36
CA ALA A 63 7.48 -4.49 8.29
C ALA A 63 8.25 -3.16 8.23
N PRO A 64 8.57 -2.58 7.05
CA PRO A 64 9.30 -1.31 6.99
C PRO A 64 8.56 -0.12 7.62
N PHE A 65 7.22 -0.13 7.62
CA PHE A 65 6.39 0.97 8.15
C PHE A 65 6.19 0.91 9.67
N TRP A 66 6.60 -0.20 10.30
CA TRP A 66 6.43 -0.44 11.74
C TRP A 66 7.76 -0.63 12.46
N GLU A 67 8.88 -0.32 11.82
CA GLU A 67 10.19 -0.35 12.48
C GLU A 67 10.21 0.68 13.63
N GLY A 68 10.61 0.22 14.83
CA GLY A 68 10.60 1.05 16.04
C GLY A 68 9.23 1.33 16.66
N CYS A 69 8.15 0.75 16.12
CA CYS A 69 6.80 0.88 16.69
C CYS A 69 6.49 -0.27 17.66
N GLU A 70 6.00 0.05 18.87
CA GLU A 70 5.60 -0.96 19.87
C GLU A 70 4.31 -1.71 19.49
N ARG A 71 3.44 -1.07 18.68
CA ARG A 71 2.19 -1.66 18.18
C ARG A 71 2.26 -1.84 16.66
N GLN A 72 1.74 -2.96 16.17
CA GLN A 72 1.62 -3.27 14.74
C GLN A 72 0.17 -3.55 14.35
N VAL A 73 -0.12 -3.45 13.05
CA VAL A 73 -1.42 -3.87 12.49
C VAL A 73 -1.38 -5.35 12.15
N SER A 74 -2.46 -6.07 12.52
CA SER A 74 -2.64 -7.50 12.22
C SER A 74 -2.78 -7.77 10.71
#